data_AF-A0A200HDY1-F1
#
_entry.id   AF-A0A200HDY1-F1
#
_cell.length_a   1.000
_cell.length_b   1.000
_cell.length_c   1.000
_cell.angle_alpha   90.00
_cell.angle_beta   90.00
_cell.angle_gamma   90.00
#
_symmetry.space_group_name_H-M   'P 1'
#
loop_
_entity.id
_entity.type
_entity.pdbx_description
1 polymer ?
#
loop_
_entity_poly.entity_id
_entity_poly.type
_entity_poly.pdbx_seq_one_letter_code
_entity_poly.pdbx_strand_id
1 'polypeptide(L)'
;MKLGLNAWIDESIHAPSADPGFYILATAISDSSRTERTRERLHMLVFTGQERLHSRNESPKRRVQIVDAIASTSLTHVIVLAEVEARRQE
;
A
#
# COMPACT_ATOMS: atom_id res chain seq x y z
N MET A 1 -17.71 -2.94 -23.47
CA MET A 1 -17.28 -2.71 -22.08
C MET A 1 -15.85 -2.18 -22.14
N LYS A 2 -15.58 -0.96 -21.66
CA LYS A 2 -14.20 -0.42 -21.69
C LYS A 2 -13.38 -1.15 -20.64
N LEU A 3 -12.32 -1.84 -21.05
CA LEU A 3 -11.27 -2.30 -20.14
C LEU A 3 -10.50 -1.06 -19.67
N GLY A 4 -10.82 -0.60 -18.46
CA GLY A 4 -10.09 0.46 -17.78
C GLY A 4 -9.21 -0.15 -16.68
N LEU A 5 -8.03 0.41 -16.49
CA LEU A 5 -7.19 0.11 -15.34
C LEU A 5 -7.11 1.37 -14.48
N ASN A 6 -7.30 1.19 -13.17
CA ASN A 6 -7.06 2.22 -12.17
C ASN A 6 -5.80 1.83 -11.39
N ALA A 7 -4.92 2.79 -11.16
CA ALA A 7 -3.70 2.60 -10.39
C ALA A 7 -3.64 3.59 -9.23
N TRP A 8 -3.25 3.11 -8.05
CA TRP A 8 -2.93 3.92 -6.88
C TRP A 8 -1.47 3.68 -6.52
N ILE A 9 -0.74 4.77 -6.33
CA ILE A 9 0.70 4.76 -6.10
C ILE A 9 0.96 5.37 -4.73
N ASP A 10 1.85 4.76 -3.96
CA ASP A 10 2.36 5.30 -2.72
C ASP A 10 3.87 5.07 -2.62
N GLU A 11 4.55 5.95 -1.90
CA GLU A 11 6.00 5.93 -1.77
C GLU A 11 6.45 5.92 -0.30
N SER A 12 7.58 5.28 -0.04
CA SER A 12 8.20 5.30 1.27
C SER A 12 9.72 5.30 1.16
N ILE A 13 10.34 6.22 1.88
CA ILE A 13 11.80 6.25 2.05
C ILE A 13 12.13 5.76 3.45
N HIS A 14 13.02 4.77 3.50
CA HIS A 14 13.64 4.32 4.73
C HIS A 14 15.14 4.59 4.66
N ALA A 15 15.58 5.74 5.16
CA ALA A 15 16.99 6.15 5.18
C ALA A 15 17.46 6.35 6.62
N PRO A 16 17.84 5.28 7.35
CA PRO A 16 18.51 5.42 8.64
C PRO A 16 19.88 6.10 8.45
N SER A 17 20.37 6.76 9.49
CA SER A 17 21.57 7.63 9.43
C SER A 17 22.90 6.90 9.14
N ALA A 18 22.89 5.57 9.10
CA ALA A 18 24.01 4.73 8.73
C ALA A 18 23.52 3.72 7.68
N ASP A 19 24.27 3.58 6.58
CA ASP A 19 24.00 2.75 5.40
C ASP A 19 22.94 3.25 4.41
N PRO A 20 23.06 2.85 3.13
CA PRO A 20 22.15 3.36 2.13
C PRO A 20 20.73 2.97 2.49
N GLY A 21 19.85 3.96 2.46
CA GLY A 21 18.45 3.76 2.64
C GLY A 21 17.82 3.06 1.45
N PHE A 22 16.52 2.84 1.55
CA PHE A 22 15.72 2.31 0.45
C PHE A 22 14.57 3.25 0.14
N TYR A 23 14.37 3.49 -1.14
CA TYR A 23 13.15 4.08 -1.68
C TYR A 23 12.26 2.95 -2.21
N ILE A 24 11.01 2.94 -1.76
CA ILE A 24 9.99 2.00 -2.17
C ILE A 24 8.91 2.80 -2.90
N LEU A 25 8.60 2.43 -4.14
CA LEU A 25 7.40 2.86 -4.84
C LEU A 25 6.50 1.66 -5.05
N ALA A 26 5.32 1.69 -4.46
CA ALA A 26 4.34 0.63 -4.57
C ALA A 26 3.14 1.10 -5.39
N THR A 27 2.69 0.29 -6.35
CA THR A 27 1.49 0.55 -7.13
C THR A 27 0.51 -0.62 -6.99
N ALA A 28 -0.74 -0.32 -6.63
CA ALA A 28 -1.86 -1.25 -6.71
C ALA A 28 -2.67 -0.95 -7.97
N ILE A 29 -2.86 -1.95 -8.82
CA ILE A 29 -3.57 -1.83 -10.11
C ILE A 29 -4.82 -2.70 -10.07
N SER A 30 -5.97 -2.10 -10.36
CA SER A 30 -7.27 -2.78 -10.44
C SER A 30 -7.90 -2.63 -11.82
N ASP A 31 -8.61 -3.65 -12.27
CA ASP A 31 -9.66 -3.50 -13.28
C ASP A 31 -10.70 -2.50 -12.75
N SER A 32 -11.08 -1.52 -13.56
CA SER A 32 -12.08 -0.51 -13.20
C SER A 32 -13.43 -1.13 -12.80
N SER A 33 -13.82 -2.25 -13.40
CA SER A 33 -15.06 -2.97 -13.07
C SER A 33 -15.07 -3.58 -11.65
N ARG A 34 -13.90 -3.73 -11.03
CA ARG A 34 -13.73 -4.34 -9.69
C ARG A 34 -13.32 -3.32 -8.63
N THR A 35 -13.02 -2.09 -9.02
CA THR A 35 -12.44 -1.07 -8.15
C THR A 35 -13.29 -0.81 -6.92
N GLU A 36 -14.59 -0.52 -7.10
CA GLU A 36 -15.47 -0.20 -5.97
C GLU A 36 -15.63 -1.37 -4.99
N ARG A 37 -15.80 -2.59 -5.50
CA ARG A 37 -15.88 -3.79 -4.65
C ARG A 37 -14.60 -4.00 -3.84
N THR A 38 -13.44 -3.76 -4.45
CA THR A 38 -12.15 -3.84 -3.74
C THR A 38 -12.06 -2.74 -2.68
N ARG A 39 -12.48 -1.50 -2.99
CA ARG A 39 -12.51 -0.38 -2.03
C ARG A 39 -13.39 -0.69 -0.83
N GLU A 40 -14.61 -1.18 -1.06
CA GLU A 40 -15.54 -1.58 0.01
C GLU A 40 -14.92 -2.65 0.92
N ARG A 41 -14.34 -3.70 0.33
CA ARG A 41 -13.71 -4.79 1.10
C ARG A 41 -12.54 -4.29 1.96
N LEU A 42 -11.70 -3.41 1.41
CA LEU A 42 -10.57 -2.83 2.16
C LEU A 42 -11.05 -1.83 3.22
N HIS A 43 -12.13 -1.08 2.96
CA HIS A 43 -12.72 -0.15 3.92
C HIS A 43 -13.25 -0.87 5.17
N MET A 44 -13.72 -2.11 5.04
CA MET A 44 -14.12 -2.94 6.20
C MET A 44 -12.96 -3.27 7.16
N LEU A 45 -11.70 -3.00 6.78
CA LEU A 45 -10.55 -3.15 7.67
C LEU A 45 -10.36 -1.95 8.61
N VAL A 46 -10.97 -0.81 8.30
CA VAL A 46 -10.92 0.41 9.11
C VAL A 46 -11.88 0.26 10.29
N PHE A 47 -11.41 0.49 11.52
CA PHE A 47 -12.31 0.40 12.69
C PHE A 47 -13.32 1.54 12.70
N THR A 48 -14.49 1.28 13.32
CA THR A 48 -15.51 2.31 13.51
C THR A 48 -14.92 3.52 14.24
N GLY A 49 -15.10 4.72 13.65
CA GLY A 49 -14.56 5.96 14.19
C GLY A 49 -13.15 6.32 13.71
N GLN A 50 -12.49 5.45 12.95
CA GLN A 50 -11.27 5.80 12.23
C GLN A 50 -11.60 6.27 10.82
N GLU A 51 -10.99 7.37 10.39
CA GLU A 51 -11.09 7.84 9.00
C GLU A 51 -10.15 7.03 8.08
N ARG A 52 -9.00 6.58 8.62
CA ARG A 52 -7.94 5.88 7.87
C ARG A 52 -7.26 4.82 8.70
N LEU A 53 -6.77 3.79 8.01
CA LEU A 53 -5.94 2.74 8.58
C LEU A 53 -4.48 3.23 8.67
N HIS A 54 -3.90 3.20 9.86
CA HIS A 54 -2.49 3.52 10.07
C HIS A 54 -1.71 2.27 10.49
N SER A 55 -1.06 1.61 9.54
CA SER A 55 -0.37 0.32 9.74
C SER A 55 0.59 0.30 10.94
N ARG A 56 1.29 1.41 11.23
CA ARG A 56 2.21 1.54 12.38
C ARG A 56 1.50 1.45 13.74
N ASN A 57 0.23 1.85 13.81
CA ASN A 57 -0.57 1.83 15.03
C ASN A 57 -1.30 0.49 15.23
N GLU A 58 -1.22 -0.41 14.24
CA GLU A 58 -1.89 -1.70 14.30
C GLU A 58 -1.06 -2.74 15.08
N SER A 59 -1.76 -3.58 15.85
CA SER A 59 -1.14 -4.72 16.52
C SER A 59 -0.53 -5.70 15.50
N PRO A 60 0.51 -6.48 15.85
CA PRO A 60 1.12 -7.45 14.93
C PRO A 60 0.11 -8.42 14.30
N LYS A 61 -0.83 -8.94 15.09
CA LYS A 61 -1.90 -9.82 14.61
C LYS A 61 -2.79 -9.12 13.58
N ARG A 62 -3.11 -7.86 13.82
CA ARG A 62 -3.99 -7.08 12.94
C ARG A 62 -3.30 -6.76 11.62
N ARG A 63 -2.00 -6.46 11.63
CA ARG A 63 -1.20 -6.27 10.41
C ARG A 63 -1.26 -7.50 9.50
N VAL A 64 -1.13 -8.70 10.05
CA VAL A 64 -1.25 -9.95 9.28
C VAL A 64 -2.63 -10.05 8.60
N GLN A 65 -3.71 -9.80 9.35
CA GLN A 65 -5.07 -9.82 8.78
C GLN A 65 -5.28 -8.81 7.66
N ILE A 66 -4.67 -7.62 7.79
CA ILE A 66 -4.74 -6.59 6.76
C ILE A 66 -4.00 -7.05 5.50
N VAL A 67 -2.80 -7.61 5.65
CA VAL A 67 -2.02 -8.17 4.54
C VAL A 67 -2.79 -9.29 3.85
N ASP A 68 -3.36 -10.24 4.60
CA ASP A 68 -4.16 -11.33 4.04
C ASP A 68 -5.39 -10.81 3.29
N ALA A 69 -6.05 -9.79 3.83
CA ALA A 69 -7.20 -9.18 3.17
C ALA A 69 -6.81 -8.51 1.85
N ILE A 70 -5.70 -7.76 1.81
CA ILE A 70 -5.16 -7.17 0.58
C ILE A 70 -4.77 -8.27 -0.42
N ALA A 71 -4.04 -9.29 0.01
CA ALA A 71 -3.61 -10.41 -0.82
C ALA A 71 -4.79 -11.21 -1.42
N SER A 72 -5.94 -11.22 -0.73
CA SER A 72 -7.16 -11.87 -1.21
C SER A 72 -7.96 -11.06 -2.24
N THR A 73 -7.52 -9.84 -2.58
CA THR A 73 -8.13 -9.01 -3.63
C THR A 73 -7.58 -9.37 -5.02
N SER A 74 -8.26 -8.96 -6.09
CA SER A 74 -7.78 -9.15 -7.47
C SER A 74 -6.86 -8.02 -7.95
N LEU A 75 -6.10 -7.40 -7.04
CA LEU A 75 -5.16 -6.33 -7.37
C LEU A 75 -3.86 -6.90 -7.93
N THR A 76 -3.34 -6.28 -8.98
CA THR A 76 -1.95 -6.47 -9.41
C THR A 76 -1.07 -5.48 -8.66
N HIS A 77 0.05 -5.95 -8.11
CA HIS A 77 0.97 -5.12 -7.35
C HIS A 77 2.29 -4.99 -8.10
N VAL A 78 2.78 -3.76 -8.26
CA VAL A 78 4.13 -3.47 -8.76
C VAL A 78 4.90 -2.77 -7.64
N ILE A 79 6.06 -3.30 -7.28
CA ILE A 79 6.92 -2.74 -6.24
C ILE A 79 8.28 -2.46 -6.88
N VAL A 80 8.69 -1.20 -6.85
CA VAL A 80 10.04 -0.78 -7.22
C VAL A 80 10.81 -0.50 -5.94
N LEU A 81 11.96 -1.15 -5.79
CA LEU A 81 12.89 -0.94 -4.69
C LEU A 81 14.18 -0.37 -5.28
N ALA A 82 14.61 0.77 -4.77
CA ALA A 82 15.87 1.39 -5.13
C ALA A 82 16.69 1.68 -3.87
N GLU A 83 17.99 1.43 -3.94
CA GLU A 83 18.94 1.91 -2.94
C GLU A 83 19.09 3.43 -3.08
N VAL A 84 19.07 4.15 -1.96
CA VAL A 84 19.25 5.61 -1.92
C VAL A 84 20.32 5.99 -0.91
N GLU A 85 21.21 6.91 -1.26
CA GLU A 85 22.16 7.47 -0.29
C GLU A 85 21.41 8.34 0.73
N ALA A 86 21.77 8.25 2.02
CA ALA A 86 21.16 9.02 3.11
C ALA A 86 21.43 10.55 3.06
N ARG A 87 21.85 11.09 1.91
CA ARG A 87 22.08 12.52 1.72
C ARG A 87 20.77 13.21 1.35
N ARG A 88 20.35 14.12 2.24
CA ARG A 88 19.23 15.08 2.13
C ARG A 88 18.67 15.20 0.70
N GLN A 89 17.45 14.70 0.53
CA GLN A 89 16.57 15.17 -0.53
C GLN A 89 15.78 16.37 0.02
N GLU A 90 15.61 17.40 -0.82
CA GLU A 90 15.07 18.74 -0.50
C GLU A 90 13.71 18.73 0.20
#